data_AF-A0A017SZJ1-F1
#
_entry.id   AF-A0A017SZJ1-F1
#
_cell.length_a   1.000
_cell.length_b   1.000
_cell.length_c   1.000
_cell.angle_alpha   90.00
_cell.angle_beta   90.00
_cell.angle_gamma   90.00
#
_symmetry.space_group_name_H-M   'P 1'
#
loop_
_entity.id
_entity.type
_entity.pdbx_description
1 polymer ?
#
loop_
_entity_poly.entity_id
_entity_poly.type
_entity_poly.pdbx_seq_one_letter_code
_entity_poly.pdbx_strand_id
1 'polypeptide(L)'
;MAAAARTVTAFGAEVAKALAALGGDASDLVIDGLADPVGAAKALSERGTKPVLLRAAPEMGAGMEGYGPTPVEPVWLRVEGSTLRLVPLRLHGSSKAETPEVARVTIEARSLPCCDAAGCDRKRSHVSAWLVLAGGAARGAKEEGSADGRHPSRKRLLVAETRGLDAARAEAQVEAFGARLARALGAPLETTHGTEPADAIAHRPLPEPDGEREGSEEQRPLDAASVARFLLRTEGTTLVLRDHEDDGPRTSATRNVIIGLVLLVLSAPLWVQVARSISAHETGIAIGVGAAAMLVSLTAYAFLGVARFSAKYVARSSPLLWLARDRVVAAPWVSRVGAIDLKPEGRFGAGIPLGELNGVHVRSTGSAWAVELDTDHGPIDVLAASSEEVARHLAVLIARAAASVRHPGGPSARQRIRARARQKAEAPGGGDGPPRGVPVR
;
A
#
# COMPACT_ATOMS: atom_id res chain seq x y z
N MET A 1 -0.95 23.90 26.05
CA MET A 1 -1.01 22.79 25.09
C MET A 1 0.11 21.83 25.42
N ALA A 2 -0.21 20.73 26.11
CA ALA A 2 0.77 19.69 26.41
C ALA A 2 1.04 18.92 25.12
N ALA A 3 2.28 18.97 24.63
CA ALA A 3 2.74 18.09 23.57
C ALA A 3 2.64 16.66 24.11
N ALA A 4 1.60 15.92 23.73
CA ALA A 4 1.52 14.51 23.99
C ALA A 4 2.79 13.87 23.40
N ALA A 5 3.63 13.28 24.25
CA ALA A 5 4.82 12.58 23.83
C ALA A 5 4.39 11.52 22.81
N ARG A 6 4.74 11.71 21.54
CA ARG A 6 4.50 10.69 20.51
C ARG A 6 5.27 9.45 20.95
N THR A 7 4.55 8.39 21.31
CA THR A 7 5.17 7.08 21.53
C THR A 7 5.77 6.66 20.18
N VAL A 8 7.10 6.68 20.08
CA VAL A 8 7.79 6.26 18.86
C VAL A 8 7.55 4.77 18.70
N THR A 9 6.83 4.38 17.66
CA THR A 9 6.64 2.97 17.33
C THR A 9 7.97 2.34 16.91
N ALA A 10 8.09 1.02 16.99
CA ALA A 10 9.29 0.33 16.52
C ALA A 10 9.60 0.68 15.04
N PHE A 11 8.57 0.77 14.22
CA PHE A 11 8.66 1.25 12.84
C PHE A 11 9.24 2.67 12.75
N GLY A 12 8.69 3.63 13.51
CA GLY A 12 9.19 5.00 13.53
C GLY A 12 10.66 5.11 13.93
N ALA A 13 11.11 4.29 14.89
CA ALA A 13 12.52 4.25 15.30
C ALA A 13 13.44 3.69 14.20
N GLU A 14 12.99 2.65 13.48
CA GLU A 14 13.75 2.06 12.37
C GLU A 14 13.85 3.00 11.16
N VAL A 15 12.78 3.75 10.86
CA VAL A 15 12.77 4.79 9.82
C VAL A 15 13.70 5.93 10.21
N ALA A 16 13.61 6.45 11.44
CA ALA A 16 14.48 7.51 11.92
C ALA A 16 15.96 7.09 11.82
N LYS A 17 16.27 5.84 12.15
CA LYS A 17 17.61 5.28 12.00
C LYS A 17 18.07 5.20 10.54
N ALA A 18 17.19 4.80 9.63
CA ALA A 18 17.48 4.79 8.20
C ALA A 18 17.80 6.21 7.68
N LEU A 19 16.97 7.19 8.03
CA LEU A 19 17.18 8.59 7.65
C LEU A 19 18.47 9.17 8.23
N ALA A 20 18.76 8.87 9.50
CA ALA A 20 20.03 9.26 10.12
C ALA A 20 21.24 8.64 9.41
N ALA A 21 21.14 7.39 8.94
CA ALA A 21 22.21 6.75 8.16
C ALA A 21 22.47 7.43 6.80
N LEU A 22 21.47 8.12 6.23
CA LEU A 22 21.65 8.97 5.05
C LEU A 22 22.25 10.35 5.39
N GLY A 23 22.29 10.74 6.66
CA GLY A 23 22.59 12.09 7.10
C GLY A 23 21.41 13.05 6.99
N GLY A 24 20.18 12.52 7.06
CA GLY A 24 18.94 13.29 7.16
C GLY A 24 18.24 13.12 8.51
N ASP A 25 17.12 13.82 8.68
CA ASP A 25 16.26 13.74 9.86
C ASP A 25 14.82 13.33 9.47
N ALA A 26 14.06 12.83 10.45
CA ALA A 26 12.64 12.52 10.33
C ALA A 26 11.79 13.71 9.85
N SER A 27 12.20 14.94 10.15
CA SER A 27 11.58 16.20 9.73
C SER A 27 12.00 16.69 8.34
N ASP A 28 12.96 16.03 7.67
CA ASP A 28 13.37 16.42 6.31
C ASP A 28 12.20 16.25 5.34
N LEU A 29 11.98 17.26 4.49
CA LEU A 29 10.94 17.21 3.47
C LEU A 29 11.29 16.19 2.38
N VAL A 30 10.35 15.30 2.10
CA VAL A 30 10.47 14.26 1.07
C VAL A 30 9.84 14.72 -0.23
N ILE A 31 10.57 14.48 -1.33
CA ILE A 31 10.05 14.56 -2.69
C ILE A 31 9.63 13.15 -3.12
N ASP A 32 8.36 12.98 -3.48
CA ASP A 32 7.81 11.66 -3.83
C ASP A 32 7.18 11.66 -5.23
N GLY A 33 8.01 11.34 -6.21
CA GLY A 33 7.57 11.22 -7.60
C GLY A 33 6.67 10.02 -7.87
N LEU A 34 6.58 9.04 -6.95
CA LEU A 34 5.66 7.90 -7.08
C LEU A 34 4.20 8.31 -6.80
N ALA A 35 4.03 9.28 -5.90
CA ALA A 35 2.74 9.81 -5.51
C ALA A 35 2.31 11.01 -6.38
N ASP A 36 3.23 11.96 -6.63
CA ASP A 36 2.95 13.18 -7.39
C ASP A 36 4.16 13.59 -8.24
N PRO A 37 4.33 13.05 -9.46
CA PRO A 37 5.42 13.42 -10.36
C PRO A 37 5.51 14.93 -10.62
N VAL A 38 4.37 15.63 -10.72
CA VAL A 38 4.32 17.07 -11.04
C VAL A 38 4.74 17.90 -9.83
N GLY A 39 4.18 17.60 -8.65
CA GLY A 39 4.59 18.20 -7.39
C GLY A 39 6.05 17.94 -7.08
N ALA A 40 6.54 16.73 -7.38
CA ALA A 40 7.94 16.36 -7.21
C ALA A 40 8.88 17.13 -8.14
N ALA A 41 8.49 17.30 -9.42
CA ALA A 41 9.24 18.11 -10.38
C ALA A 41 9.32 19.58 -9.93
N LYS A 42 8.21 20.14 -9.43
CA LYS A 42 8.17 21.49 -8.88
C LYS A 42 9.09 21.64 -7.66
N ALA A 43 8.96 20.75 -6.68
CA ALA A 43 9.77 20.77 -5.47
C ALA A 43 11.27 20.64 -5.77
N LEU A 44 11.64 19.83 -6.78
CA LEU A 44 13.04 19.68 -7.19
C LEU A 44 13.59 20.96 -7.84
N SER A 45 12.77 21.69 -8.61
CA SER A 45 13.13 22.99 -9.16
C SER A 45 13.33 24.08 -8.10
N GLU A 46 12.49 24.11 -7.07
CA GLU A 46 12.53 25.13 -6.02
C GLU A 46 13.68 24.91 -5.01
N ARG A 47 14.16 23.67 -4.90
CA ARG A 47 15.18 23.28 -3.91
C ARG A 47 16.60 23.73 -4.28
N GLY A 48 16.87 23.93 -5.58
CA GLY A 48 18.19 24.32 -6.08
C GLY A 48 19.25 23.27 -5.81
N THR A 49 20.38 23.67 -5.20
CA THR A 49 21.53 22.78 -4.91
C THR A 49 21.45 22.07 -3.56
N LYS A 50 20.38 22.29 -2.78
CA LYS A 50 20.24 21.67 -1.45
C LYS A 50 20.06 20.16 -1.57
N PRO A 51 20.62 19.35 -0.64
CA PRO A 51 20.41 17.91 -0.64
C PRO A 51 18.93 17.56 -0.68
N VAL A 52 18.57 16.56 -1.48
CA VAL A 52 17.19 16.13 -1.72
C VAL A 52 16.96 14.76 -1.10
N LEU A 53 15.91 14.62 -0.31
CA LEU A 53 15.43 13.33 0.17
C LEU A 53 14.29 12.87 -0.76
N LEU A 54 14.46 11.72 -1.40
CA LEU A 54 13.49 11.13 -2.31
C LEU A 54 13.06 9.76 -1.81
N ARG A 55 11.84 9.38 -2.15
CA ARG A 55 11.38 8.00 -2.06
C ARG A 55 11.51 7.33 -3.41
N ALA A 56 12.05 6.11 -3.40
CA ALA A 56 12.11 5.27 -4.58
C ALA A 56 11.72 3.84 -4.22
N ALA A 57 11.42 3.03 -5.22
CA ALA A 57 10.98 1.66 -5.01
C ALA A 57 11.75 0.69 -5.91
N PRO A 58 12.30 -0.41 -5.39
CA PRO A 58 12.95 -1.40 -6.25
C PRO A 58 12.01 -1.96 -7.30
N GLU A 59 12.60 -2.39 -8.42
CA GLU A 59 11.89 -3.19 -9.40
C GLU A 59 11.30 -4.45 -8.76
N MET A 60 10.06 -4.77 -9.14
CA MET A 60 9.39 -5.99 -8.72
C MET A 60 9.44 -7.00 -9.86
N GLY A 61 9.60 -8.27 -9.51
CA GLY A 61 9.48 -9.38 -10.46
C GLY A 61 8.06 -9.57 -10.96
N ALA A 62 7.85 -10.62 -11.76
CA ALA A 62 6.52 -11.03 -12.15
C ALA A 62 5.70 -11.54 -10.94
N GLY A 63 4.38 -11.42 -11.04
CA GLY A 63 3.47 -12.11 -10.13
C GLY A 63 3.45 -13.62 -10.38
N MET A 64 2.89 -14.37 -9.43
CA MET A 64 2.56 -15.78 -9.62
C MET A 64 1.14 -15.92 -10.19
N GLU A 65 0.77 -17.09 -10.70
CA GLU A 65 -0.59 -17.31 -11.19
C GLU A 65 -1.63 -17.00 -10.10
N GLY A 66 -2.56 -16.09 -10.42
CA GLY A 66 -3.59 -15.62 -9.48
C GLY A 66 -3.09 -14.64 -8.40
N TYR A 67 -1.83 -14.21 -8.41
CA TYR A 67 -1.27 -13.27 -7.44
C TYR A 67 -0.48 -12.14 -8.11
N GLY A 68 -0.50 -10.97 -7.48
CA GLY A 68 0.40 -9.87 -7.84
C GLY A 68 1.88 -10.20 -7.63
N PRO A 69 2.79 -9.27 -7.97
CA PRO A 69 4.20 -9.42 -7.64
C PRO A 69 4.40 -9.48 -6.11
N THR A 70 5.49 -10.12 -5.69
CA THR A 70 5.89 -10.06 -4.27
C THR A 70 6.29 -8.62 -3.94
N PRO A 71 5.71 -8.00 -2.91
CA PRO A 71 6.03 -6.62 -2.57
C PRO A 71 7.46 -6.48 -2.13
N VAL A 72 8.07 -5.37 -2.53
CA VAL A 72 9.42 -5.00 -2.12
C VAL A 72 9.33 -3.67 -1.40
N GLU A 73 9.96 -3.60 -0.24
CA GLU A 73 10.03 -2.42 0.59
C GLU A 73 10.72 -1.26 -0.16
N PRO A 74 10.20 -0.02 -0.08
CA PRO A 74 10.83 1.12 -0.71
C PRO A 74 12.18 1.45 -0.07
N VAL A 75 12.89 2.36 -0.72
CA VAL A 75 14.18 2.85 -0.26
C VAL A 75 14.13 4.37 -0.14
N TRP A 76 14.92 4.88 0.80
CA TRP A 76 15.22 6.30 0.88
C TRP A 76 16.45 6.60 0.02
N LEU A 77 16.38 7.69 -0.73
CA LEU A 77 17.49 8.24 -1.49
C LEU A 77 17.83 9.62 -0.96
N ARG A 78 19.10 9.91 -0.72
CA ARG A 78 19.59 11.27 -0.53
C ARG A 78 20.50 11.65 -1.69
N VAL A 79 20.14 12.71 -2.40
CA VAL A 79 20.87 13.24 -3.56
C VAL A 79 21.56 14.54 -3.15
N GLU A 80 22.86 14.62 -3.37
CA GLU A 80 23.67 15.80 -3.11
C GLU A 80 24.66 15.99 -4.28
N GLY A 81 24.25 16.82 -5.24
CA GLY A 81 24.91 16.86 -6.55
C GLY A 81 24.92 15.48 -7.21
N SER A 82 26.08 15.06 -7.73
CA SER A 82 26.26 13.74 -8.34
C SER A 82 26.36 12.58 -7.33
N THR A 83 26.35 12.86 -6.03
CA THR A 83 26.41 11.80 -5.01
C THR A 83 25.02 11.32 -4.66
N LEU A 84 24.82 10.00 -4.76
CA LEU A 84 23.61 9.32 -4.32
C LEU A 84 23.92 8.46 -3.09
N ARG A 85 23.14 8.63 -2.03
CA ARG A 85 23.10 7.71 -0.88
C ARG A 85 21.77 6.98 -0.84
N LEU A 86 21.79 5.69 -0.53
CA LEU A 86 20.61 4.83 -0.46
C LEU A 86 20.59 4.02 0.83
N VAL A 87 19.40 3.87 1.42
CA VAL A 87 19.11 2.92 2.51
C VAL A 87 17.72 2.30 2.31
N PRO A 88 17.47 1.08 2.84
CA PRO A 88 16.11 0.57 2.97
C PRO A 88 15.22 1.50 3.81
N LEU A 89 13.90 1.43 3.62
CA LEU A 89 12.92 2.17 4.44
C LEU A 89 13.15 1.93 5.94
N ARG A 90 13.28 0.67 6.35
CA ARG A 90 13.64 0.25 7.73
C ARG A 90 15.08 -0.22 7.80
N LEU A 91 15.79 0.23 8.83
CA LEU A 91 17.16 -0.18 9.10
C LEU A 91 17.26 -1.00 10.39
N HIS A 92 17.34 -2.32 10.25
CA HIS A 92 17.64 -3.21 11.38
C HIS A 92 19.16 -3.24 11.63
N GLY A 93 19.59 -3.00 12.87
CA GLY A 93 21.03 -3.07 13.22
C GLY A 93 21.89 -1.92 12.67
N SER A 94 23.21 -2.08 12.64
CA SER A 94 24.19 -1.01 12.38
C SER A 94 24.59 -0.86 10.91
N SER A 95 23.71 -1.20 9.98
CA SER A 95 23.98 -1.07 8.55
C SER A 95 24.23 0.40 8.16
N LYS A 96 25.07 0.63 7.14
CA LYS A 96 25.40 1.97 6.65
C LYS A 96 24.67 2.26 5.34
N ALA A 97 24.52 3.54 5.00
CA ALA A 97 24.04 3.94 3.68
C ALA A 97 24.99 3.45 2.57
N GLU A 98 24.39 2.91 1.51
CA GLU A 98 25.07 2.56 0.28
C GLU A 98 25.31 3.86 -0.53
N THR A 99 26.41 3.94 -1.25
CA THR A 99 26.74 5.06 -2.15
C THR A 99 26.90 4.55 -3.58
N PRO A 100 25.81 4.08 -4.21
CA PRO A 100 25.89 3.57 -5.57
C PRO A 100 26.13 4.70 -6.57
N GLU A 101 26.87 4.40 -7.62
CA GLU A 101 27.02 5.28 -8.77
C GLU A 101 25.75 5.19 -9.64
N VAL A 102 25.30 6.34 -10.15
CA VAL A 102 24.14 6.42 -11.04
C VAL A 102 24.64 6.31 -12.48
N ALA A 103 24.15 5.32 -13.21
CA ALA A 103 24.48 5.15 -14.62
C ALA A 103 23.64 6.09 -15.51
N ARG A 104 22.33 6.20 -15.24
CA ARG A 104 21.38 7.03 -16.01
C ARG A 104 20.00 7.05 -15.36
N VAL A 105 19.15 7.96 -15.81
CA VAL A 105 17.70 7.94 -15.59
C VAL A 105 17.03 7.50 -16.89
N THR A 106 16.19 6.47 -16.85
CA THR A 106 15.44 5.99 -18.04
C THR A 106 13.96 6.26 -17.88
N ILE A 107 13.30 6.65 -18.97
CA ILE A 107 11.85 6.85 -19.03
C ILE A 107 11.26 5.83 -19.98
N GLU A 108 10.37 5.01 -19.43
CA GLU A 108 9.73 3.90 -20.14
C GLU A 108 8.23 4.15 -20.21
N ALA A 109 7.66 4.05 -21.42
CA ALA A 109 6.23 4.07 -21.64
C ALA A 109 5.75 2.70 -22.08
N ARG A 110 4.65 2.22 -21.48
CA ARG A 110 3.96 1.01 -21.93
C ARG A 110 2.46 1.26 -22.04
N SER A 111 1.85 0.59 -23.00
CA SER A 111 0.41 0.67 -23.23
C SER A 111 -0.33 -0.37 -22.41
N LEU A 112 -1.31 0.08 -21.62
CA LEU A 112 -2.20 -0.77 -20.83
C LEU A 112 -3.63 -0.70 -21.40
N PRO A 113 -4.42 -1.77 -21.30
CA PRO A 113 -5.86 -1.69 -21.57
C PRO A 113 -6.54 -0.67 -20.64
N CYS A 114 -7.50 0.09 -21.17
CA CYS A 114 -8.25 1.07 -20.37
C CYS A 114 -9.11 0.40 -19.29
N CYS A 115 -9.84 -0.66 -19.65
CA CYS A 115 -10.68 -1.46 -18.76
C CYS A 115 -10.94 -2.86 -19.34
N ASP A 116 -11.63 -3.70 -18.55
CA ASP A 116 -11.98 -5.08 -18.95
C ASP A 116 -13.39 -5.14 -19.59
N ALA A 117 -13.97 -4.01 -19.97
CA ALA A 117 -15.27 -3.98 -20.63
C ALA A 117 -15.17 -4.57 -22.04
N ALA A 118 -16.10 -5.49 -22.37
CA ALA A 118 -16.19 -6.07 -23.71
C ALA A 118 -16.34 -4.96 -24.77
N GLY A 119 -15.44 -4.97 -25.76
CA GLY A 119 -15.43 -3.99 -26.85
C GLY A 119 -14.72 -2.67 -26.53
N CYS A 120 -14.09 -2.50 -25.36
CA CYS A 120 -13.22 -1.36 -25.11
C CYS A 120 -11.84 -1.60 -25.75
N ASP A 121 -11.51 -0.81 -26.76
CA ASP A 121 -10.22 -0.79 -27.45
C ASP A 121 -9.28 0.32 -26.95
N ARG A 122 -9.79 1.20 -26.08
CA ARG A 122 -9.03 2.31 -25.51
C ARG A 122 -7.84 1.79 -24.71
N LYS A 123 -6.74 2.52 -24.80
CA LYS A 123 -5.51 2.24 -24.06
C LYS A 123 -5.16 3.41 -23.13
N ARG A 124 -4.45 3.07 -22.06
CA ARG A 124 -3.81 4.02 -21.15
C ARG A 124 -2.31 3.95 -21.35
N SER A 125 -1.64 5.09 -21.29
CA SER A 125 -0.20 5.14 -21.14
C SER A 125 0.16 4.94 -19.67
N HIS A 126 1.11 4.06 -19.41
CA HIS A 126 1.80 3.95 -18.13
C HIS A 126 3.25 4.34 -18.36
N VAL A 127 3.65 5.47 -17.80
CA VAL A 127 4.98 6.02 -17.94
C VAL A 127 5.70 5.91 -16.60
N SER A 128 6.95 5.46 -16.62
CA SER A 128 7.77 5.23 -15.44
C SER A 128 9.15 5.83 -15.64
N ALA A 129 9.65 6.55 -14.65
CA ALA A 129 11.05 6.97 -14.57
C ALA A 129 11.81 6.01 -13.63
N TRP A 130 12.90 5.45 -14.14
CA TRP A 130 13.78 4.54 -13.43
C TRP A 130 15.16 5.16 -13.25
N LEU A 131 15.69 5.08 -12.04
CA LEU A 131 17.08 5.38 -11.73
C LEU A 131 17.91 4.09 -11.88
N VAL A 132 18.79 4.04 -12.86
CA VAL A 132 19.65 2.88 -13.14
C VAL A 132 20.99 3.06 -12.45
N LEU A 133 21.39 2.07 -11.63
CA LEU A 133 22.64 2.10 -10.86
C LEU A 133 23.76 1.38 -11.62
N ALA A 134 24.97 1.94 -11.60
CA ALA A 134 26.15 1.30 -12.16
C ALA A 134 26.56 0.07 -11.32
N GLY A 135 27.11 -0.96 -11.96
CA GLY A 135 27.68 -2.13 -11.27
C GLY A 135 26.71 -3.28 -10.95
N GLY A 136 25.44 -3.22 -11.39
CA GLY A 136 24.43 -4.26 -11.12
C GLY A 136 24.66 -5.65 -11.77
N ALA A 137 25.78 -5.89 -12.46
CA ALA A 137 26.03 -7.15 -13.16
C ALA A 137 27.34 -7.87 -12.77
N ALA A 138 28.21 -7.29 -11.92
CA ALA A 138 29.57 -7.81 -11.76
C ALA A 138 30.02 -7.93 -10.30
N ARG A 139 29.39 -8.84 -9.53
CA ARG A 139 30.04 -9.59 -8.44
C ARG A 139 29.22 -10.83 -8.08
N GLY A 140 29.38 -11.88 -8.88
CA GLY A 140 29.51 -13.26 -8.40
C GLY A 140 28.45 -13.85 -7.46
N ALA A 141 27.18 -13.43 -7.50
CA ALA A 141 26.11 -14.26 -6.97
C ALA A 141 25.82 -15.35 -8.01
N LYS A 142 26.45 -16.51 -7.86
CA LYS A 142 25.84 -17.75 -8.37
C LYS A 142 24.39 -17.75 -7.90
N GLU A 143 23.44 -17.75 -8.83
CA GLU A 143 22.01 -17.97 -8.57
C GLU A 143 21.72 -19.42 -8.12
N GLU A 144 22.63 -20.02 -7.35
CA GLU A 144 22.48 -21.33 -6.73
C GLU A 144 22.23 -21.13 -5.23
N GLY A 145 20.96 -21.09 -4.84
CA GLY A 145 20.55 -21.60 -3.53
C GLY A 145 20.82 -20.73 -2.29
N SER A 146 20.78 -19.39 -2.36
CA SER A 146 20.63 -18.60 -1.13
C SER A 146 19.19 -18.74 -0.60
N ALA A 147 19.00 -19.68 0.32
CA ALA A 147 17.75 -19.91 1.05
C ALA A 147 17.26 -18.69 1.86
N ASP A 148 18.07 -17.62 1.94
CA ASP A 148 17.76 -16.42 2.72
C ASP A 148 17.04 -15.31 1.93
N GLY A 149 16.89 -15.42 0.60
CA GLY A 149 15.91 -14.68 -0.23
C GLY A 149 15.84 -13.15 -0.06
N ARG A 150 16.85 -12.49 0.52
CA ARG A 150 16.58 -11.27 1.29
C ARG A 150 16.62 -9.95 0.52
N HIS A 151 17.21 -9.86 -0.66
CA HIS A 151 17.17 -8.62 -1.45
C HIS A 151 17.14 -8.87 -2.96
N PRO A 152 16.07 -8.46 -3.69
CA PRO A 152 16.06 -8.49 -5.14
C PRO A 152 17.17 -7.58 -5.69
N SER A 153 17.69 -7.90 -6.88
CA SER A 153 18.75 -7.12 -7.51
C SER A 153 18.30 -5.67 -7.73
N ARG A 154 18.89 -4.71 -7.00
CA ARG A 154 18.58 -3.28 -7.07
C ARG A 154 19.22 -2.59 -8.27
N LYS A 155 19.17 -3.20 -9.46
CA LYS A 155 19.80 -2.65 -10.68
C LYS A 155 19.15 -1.35 -11.14
N ARG A 156 17.84 -1.22 -10.88
CA ARG A 156 17.06 -0.01 -11.13
C ARG A 156 16.03 0.24 -10.04
N LEU A 157 15.74 1.52 -9.80
CA LEU A 157 14.80 2.00 -8.79
C LEU A 157 13.74 2.87 -9.47
N LEU A 158 12.47 2.56 -9.26
CA LEU A 158 11.36 3.39 -9.70
C LEU A 158 11.34 4.67 -8.86
N VAL A 159 11.40 5.83 -9.51
CA VAL A 159 11.45 7.15 -8.85
C VAL A 159 10.23 8.00 -9.17
N ALA A 160 9.56 7.75 -10.29
CA ALA A 160 8.26 8.31 -10.60
C ALA A 160 7.47 7.41 -11.54
N GLU A 161 6.15 7.51 -11.48
CA GLU A 161 5.25 6.89 -12.44
C GLU A 161 3.94 7.65 -12.55
N THR A 162 3.28 7.51 -13.70
CA THR A 162 1.91 7.99 -13.88
C THR A 162 1.14 7.10 -14.84
N ARG A 163 -0.18 7.19 -14.78
CA ARG A 163 -1.11 6.51 -15.69
C ARG A 163 -2.12 7.51 -16.23
N GLY A 164 -2.31 7.52 -17.54
CA GLY A 164 -3.23 8.46 -18.17
C GLY A 164 -3.82 7.92 -19.47
N LEU A 165 -4.99 8.45 -19.86
CA LEU A 165 -5.55 8.22 -21.20
C LEU A 165 -4.84 9.07 -22.24
N ASP A 166 -4.40 10.26 -21.84
CA ASP A 166 -3.55 11.14 -22.63
C ASP A 166 -2.09 10.71 -22.45
N ALA A 167 -1.54 10.06 -23.48
CA ALA A 167 -0.17 9.56 -23.45
C ALA A 167 0.87 10.68 -23.37
N ALA A 168 0.66 11.78 -24.11
CA ALA A 168 1.59 12.90 -24.15
C ALA A 168 1.64 13.63 -22.80
N ARG A 169 0.48 13.80 -22.15
CA ARG A 169 0.43 14.36 -20.80
C ARG A 169 1.13 13.46 -19.78
N ALA A 170 0.83 12.17 -19.80
CA ALA A 170 1.47 11.20 -18.91
C ALA A 170 3.00 11.20 -19.06
N GLU A 171 3.48 11.26 -20.31
CA GLU A 171 4.90 11.38 -20.63
C GLU A 171 5.48 12.70 -20.10
N ALA A 172 4.83 13.84 -20.38
CA ALA A 172 5.28 15.14 -19.90
C ALA A 172 5.38 15.22 -18.36
N GLN A 173 4.45 14.60 -17.61
CA GLN A 173 4.49 14.56 -16.14
C GLN A 173 5.72 13.83 -15.62
N VAL A 174 6.04 12.66 -16.17
CA VAL A 174 7.18 11.85 -15.72
C VAL A 174 8.49 12.40 -16.26
N GLU A 175 8.53 12.91 -17.50
CA GLU A 175 9.70 13.59 -18.07
C GLU A 175 10.08 14.85 -17.31
N ALA A 176 9.09 15.65 -16.88
CA ALA A 176 9.35 16.85 -16.10
C ALA A 176 10.13 16.53 -14.82
N PHE A 177 9.79 15.45 -14.13
CA PHE A 177 10.53 14.99 -12.95
C PHE A 177 11.86 14.32 -13.32
N GLY A 178 11.84 13.35 -14.24
CA GLY A 178 13.01 12.57 -14.64
C GLY A 178 14.17 13.44 -15.16
N ALA A 179 13.86 14.44 -16.01
CA ALA A 179 14.86 15.35 -16.55
C ALA A 179 15.50 16.28 -15.49
N ARG A 180 14.76 16.61 -14.43
CA ARG A 180 15.30 17.40 -13.30
C ARG A 180 16.14 16.53 -12.39
N LEU A 181 15.70 15.30 -12.11
CA LEU A 181 16.47 14.36 -11.31
C LEU A 181 17.78 13.97 -11.99
N ALA A 182 17.75 13.69 -13.29
CA ALA A 182 18.93 13.40 -14.09
C ALA A 182 19.95 14.55 -14.03
N ARG A 183 19.50 15.80 -14.19
CA ARG A 183 20.33 17.00 -14.02
C ARG A 183 20.91 17.14 -12.62
N ALA A 184 20.09 16.95 -11.59
CA ALA A 184 20.53 17.04 -10.20
C ALA A 184 21.66 16.03 -9.90
N LEU A 185 21.55 14.83 -10.48
CA LEU A 185 22.53 13.74 -10.35
C LEU A 185 23.73 13.85 -11.31
N GLY A 186 23.72 14.77 -12.28
CA GLY A 186 24.72 14.79 -13.34
C GLY A 186 24.72 13.51 -14.20
N ALA A 187 23.57 12.85 -14.34
CA ALA A 187 23.44 11.59 -15.07
C ALA A 187 22.71 11.78 -16.41
N PRO A 188 22.99 10.95 -17.44
CA PRO A 188 22.23 10.98 -18.69
C PRO A 188 20.75 10.66 -18.49
N LEU A 189 19.91 11.26 -19.34
CA LEU A 189 18.48 10.93 -19.46
C LEU A 189 18.25 10.12 -20.73
N GLU A 190 17.67 8.94 -20.61
CA GLU A 190 17.26 8.08 -21.72
C GLU A 190 15.73 8.10 -21.84
N THR A 191 15.23 8.54 -22.99
CA THR A 191 13.79 8.57 -23.31
C THR A 191 13.52 7.80 -24.61
N THR A 192 12.26 7.72 -25.00
CA THR A 192 11.83 7.19 -26.30
C THR A 192 12.43 7.97 -27.49
N HIS A 193 12.87 9.21 -27.26
CA HIS A 193 13.43 10.11 -28.26
C HIS A 193 14.97 10.06 -28.35
N GLY A 194 15.64 9.31 -27.48
CA GLY A 194 17.09 9.15 -27.48
C GLY A 194 17.71 9.39 -26.10
N THR A 195 19.02 9.57 -26.08
CA THR A 195 19.79 9.83 -24.85
C THR A 195 20.31 11.27 -24.84
N GLU A 196 19.96 12.02 -23.81
CA GLU A 196 20.49 13.36 -23.54
C GLU A 196 21.60 13.26 -22.47
N PRO A 197 22.83 13.76 -22.73
CA PRO A 197 23.85 13.88 -21.70
C PRO A 197 23.45 14.93 -20.66
N ALA A 198 23.95 14.81 -19.43
CA ALA A 198 23.50 15.55 -18.26
C ALA A 198 23.52 17.09 -18.42
N ASP A 199 24.52 17.61 -19.13
CA ASP A 199 24.73 19.02 -19.43
C ASP A 199 23.87 19.55 -20.58
N ALA A 200 23.33 18.67 -21.43
CA ALA A 200 22.47 19.01 -22.55
C ALA A 200 20.97 18.72 -22.33
N ILE A 201 20.58 18.26 -21.13
CA ILE A 201 19.17 17.94 -20.83
C ILE A 201 18.34 19.23 -20.93
N ALA A 202 17.50 19.32 -21.96
CA ALA A 202 16.71 20.51 -22.23
C ALA A 202 15.64 20.73 -21.14
N HIS A 203 15.35 21.99 -20.79
CA HIS A 203 14.33 22.31 -19.79
C HIS A 203 12.95 21.76 -20.19
N ARG A 204 12.30 21.03 -19.28
CA ARG A 204 10.93 20.52 -19.46
C ARG A 204 9.95 21.39 -18.68
N PRO A 205 8.94 22.01 -19.33
CA PRO A 205 7.94 22.79 -18.61
C PRO A 205 7.19 21.91 -17.61
N LEU A 206 6.68 22.50 -16.53
CA LEU A 206 5.79 21.78 -15.62
C LEU A 206 4.43 21.60 -16.31
N PRO A 207 3.95 20.36 -16.48
CA PRO A 207 2.64 20.14 -17.07
C PRO A 207 1.54 20.55 -16.10
N GLU A 208 0.36 20.82 -16.64
CA GLU A 208 -0.81 21.07 -15.83
C GLU A 208 -1.16 19.81 -15.00
N PRO A 209 -1.47 19.98 -13.71
CA PRO A 209 -1.94 18.89 -12.88
C PRO A 209 -3.30 18.36 -13.37
N ASP A 210 -3.60 17.10 -13.09
CA ASP A 210 -4.86 16.50 -13.51
C ASP A 210 -6.06 17.08 -12.72
N GLY A 211 -7.01 17.67 -13.45
CA GLY A 211 -8.30 18.16 -12.94
C GLY A 211 -8.32 19.63 -12.53
N GLU A 212 -9.52 20.24 -12.55
CA GLU A 212 -9.76 21.57 -11.96
C GLU A 212 -9.54 21.46 -10.44
N ARG A 213 -8.46 22.05 -9.96
CA ARG A 213 -8.13 22.17 -8.54
C ARG A 213 -9.07 23.18 -7.87
N GLU A 214 -10.35 22.85 -7.74
CA GLU A 214 -11.24 23.65 -6.88
C GLU A 214 -10.75 23.51 -5.42
N GLY A 215 -10.07 24.56 -4.93
CA GLY A 215 -9.64 24.68 -3.54
C GLY A 215 -8.33 23.99 -3.16
N SER A 216 -7.46 23.59 -4.11
CA SER A 216 -6.20 22.94 -3.72
C SER A 216 -5.24 23.97 -3.10
N GLU A 217 -5.20 24.02 -1.77
CA GLU A 217 -3.96 24.40 -1.08
C GLU A 217 -2.82 23.62 -1.74
N GLU A 218 -1.83 24.35 -2.22
CA GLU A 218 -0.64 23.80 -2.84
C GLU A 218 -0.05 22.73 -1.91
N GLN A 219 -0.12 21.46 -2.32
CA GLN A 219 0.32 20.34 -1.48
C GLN A 219 1.81 20.51 -1.20
N ARG A 220 2.12 21.00 0.01
CA ARG A 220 3.49 21.10 0.47
C ARG A 220 4.06 19.70 0.62
N PRO A 221 5.35 19.50 0.28
CA PRO A 221 6.05 18.28 0.65
C PRO A 221 5.87 18.01 2.14
N LEU A 222 5.58 16.76 2.48
CA LEU A 222 5.48 16.32 3.86
C LEU A 222 6.86 15.88 4.38
N ASP A 223 6.99 15.87 5.70
CA ASP A 223 8.17 15.32 6.35
C ASP A 223 8.30 13.80 6.13
N ALA A 224 9.53 13.30 6.23
CA ALA A 224 9.84 11.90 5.97
C ALA A 224 9.12 10.93 6.89
N ALA A 225 8.99 11.24 8.18
CA ALA A 225 8.29 10.38 9.13
C ALA A 225 6.81 10.22 8.78
N SER A 226 6.17 11.32 8.35
CA SER A 226 4.76 11.41 8.00
C SER A 226 4.41 10.57 6.77
N VAL A 227 5.31 10.43 5.80
CA VAL A 227 5.06 9.66 4.56
C VAL A 227 5.70 8.27 4.55
N ALA A 228 6.61 7.95 5.47
CA ALA A 228 7.33 6.68 5.52
C ALA A 228 6.41 5.45 5.49
N ARG A 229 5.29 5.54 6.20
CA ARG A 229 4.36 4.43 6.40
C ARG A 229 3.62 4.03 5.12
N PHE A 230 3.23 4.99 4.29
CA PHE A 230 2.29 4.74 3.20
C PHE A 230 2.91 4.94 1.82
N LEU A 231 2.86 3.93 0.96
CA LEU A 231 3.34 4.02 -0.42
C LEU A 231 2.23 3.63 -1.41
N LEU A 232 1.99 4.50 -2.39
CA LEU A 232 1.16 4.21 -3.54
C LEU A 232 2.06 3.96 -4.76
N ARG A 233 1.95 2.78 -5.38
CA ARG A 233 2.70 2.44 -6.60
C ARG A 233 1.99 1.40 -7.47
N THR A 234 2.46 1.23 -8.69
CA THR A 234 2.07 0.12 -9.57
C THR A 234 2.62 -1.22 -9.08
N GLU A 235 1.75 -2.20 -8.90
CA GLU A 235 2.10 -3.61 -8.68
C GLU A 235 1.52 -4.50 -9.79
N GLY A 236 2.34 -4.87 -10.77
CA GLY A 236 1.86 -5.56 -11.97
C GLY A 236 0.97 -4.63 -12.81
N THR A 237 -0.34 -4.89 -12.82
CA THR A 237 -1.33 -4.13 -13.59
C THR A 237 -2.13 -3.13 -12.76
N THR A 238 -1.94 -3.11 -11.44
CA THR A 238 -2.82 -2.38 -10.51
C THR A 238 -2.06 -1.30 -9.76
N LEU A 239 -2.77 -0.31 -9.23
CA LEU A 239 -2.18 0.65 -8.29
C LEU A 239 -2.50 0.18 -6.87
N VAL A 240 -1.52 0.19 -5.98
CA VAL A 240 -1.63 -0.38 -4.64
C VAL A 240 -1.14 0.62 -3.63
N LEU A 241 -1.98 0.92 -2.63
CA LEU A 241 -1.59 1.65 -1.44
C LEU A 241 -1.23 0.64 -0.35
N ARG A 242 0.01 0.70 0.13
CA ARG A 242 0.51 -0.15 1.20
C ARG A 242 0.75 0.62 2.48
N ASP A 243 0.57 -0.10 3.58
CA ASP A 243 1.05 0.24 4.92
C ASP A 243 2.31 -0.59 5.22
N HIS A 244 3.45 0.08 5.38
CA HIS A 244 4.73 -0.54 5.71
C HIS A 244 4.98 -0.68 7.22
N GLU A 245 4.14 -0.08 8.06
CA GLU A 245 4.15 -0.34 9.50
C GLU A 245 3.40 -1.63 9.85
N ASP A 246 2.40 -2.00 9.04
CA ASP A 246 1.66 -3.25 9.21
C ASP A 246 2.34 -4.43 8.50
N ASP A 247 2.96 -5.33 9.26
CA ASP A 247 3.51 -6.61 8.78
C ASP A 247 2.42 -7.70 8.59
N GLY A 248 1.14 -7.30 8.58
CA GLY A 248 -0.01 -8.16 8.31
C GLY A 248 -0.31 -9.15 9.43
N PRO A 249 -0.91 -10.31 9.12
CA PRO A 249 -1.39 -11.27 10.14
C PRO A 249 -0.32 -11.73 11.13
N ARG A 250 0.96 -11.70 10.72
CA ARG A 250 2.10 -12.12 11.53
C ARG A 250 2.22 -11.32 12.83
N THR A 251 1.87 -10.05 12.84
CA THR A 251 1.92 -9.17 14.03
C THR A 251 1.08 -9.73 15.19
N SER A 252 -0.05 -10.38 14.87
CA SER A 252 -0.94 -10.99 15.85
C SER A 252 -0.49 -12.36 16.35
N ALA A 253 0.48 -13.00 15.70
CA ALA A 253 0.85 -14.39 15.98
C ALA A 253 1.32 -14.58 17.43
N THR A 254 2.29 -13.78 17.88
CA THR A 254 2.82 -13.85 19.26
C THR A 254 1.73 -13.61 20.30
N ARG A 255 0.88 -12.61 20.09
CA ARG A 255 -0.26 -12.33 20.98
C ARG A 255 -1.19 -13.53 21.08
N ASN A 256 -1.55 -14.13 19.94
CA ASN A 256 -2.44 -15.29 19.90
C ASN A 256 -1.80 -16.55 20.52
N VAL A 257 -0.47 -16.73 20.39
CA VAL A 257 0.26 -17.78 21.14
C VAL A 257 0.13 -17.56 22.64
N ILE A 258 0.41 -16.34 23.12
CA ILE A 258 0.34 -16.02 24.56
C ILE A 258 -1.07 -16.25 25.09
N ILE A 259 -2.11 -15.73 24.42
CA ILE A 259 -3.51 -15.93 24.80
C ILE A 259 -3.84 -17.43 24.82
N GLY A 260 -3.50 -18.17 23.76
CA GLY A 260 -3.74 -19.61 23.67
C GLY A 260 -3.08 -20.40 24.80
N LEU A 261 -1.81 -20.09 25.13
CA LEU A 261 -1.09 -20.75 26.22
C LEU A 261 -1.69 -20.43 27.60
N VAL A 262 -2.06 -19.16 27.84
CA VAL A 262 -2.72 -18.77 29.10
C VAL A 262 -4.04 -19.50 29.26
N LEU A 263 -4.88 -19.55 28.22
CA LEU A 263 -6.15 -20.29 28.25
C LEU A 263 -5.94 -21.79 28.48
N LEU A 264 -4.91 -22.39 27.87
CA LEU A 264 -4.58 -23.80 28.07
C LEU A 264 -4.13 -24.08 29.52
N VAL A 265 -3.34 -23.20 30.12
CA VAL A 265 -2.95 -23.31 31.54
C VAL A 265 -4.18 -23.18 32.44
N LEU A 266 -5.10 -22.27 32.12
CA LEU A 266 -6.35 -22.08 32.88
C LEU A 266 -7.33 -23.25 32.72
N SER A 267 -7.29 -24.01 31.63
CA SER A 267 -8.18 -25.17 31.45
C SER A 267 -7.74 -26.39 32.26
N ALA A 268 -6.44 -26.53 32.57
CA ALA A 268 -5.91 -27.64 33.36
C ALA A 268 -6.58 -27.81 34.74
N PRO A 269 -6.68 -26.78 35.62
CA PRO A 269 -7.36 -26.93 36.90
C PRO A 269 -8.87 -27.23 36.76
N LEU A 270 -9.52 -26.77 35.69
CA LEU A 270 -10.92 -27.10 35.42
C LEU A 270 -11.08 -28.60 35.13
N TRP A 271 -10.21 -29.17 34.30
CA TRP A 271 -10.21 -30.62 34.05
C TRP A 271 -9.88 -31.45 35.31
N VAL A 272 -8.98 -30.96 36.17
CA VAL A 272 -8.73 -31.58 37.48
C VAL A 272 -9.98 -31.56 38.36
N GLN A 273 -10.71 -30.44 38.38
CA GLN A 273 -11.96 -30.33 39.13
C GLN A 273 -13.05 -31.23 38.57
N VAL A 274 -13.16 -31.38 37.24
CA VAL A 274 -14.06 -32.36 36.61
C VAL A 274 -13.75 -33.78 37.08
N ALA A 275 -12.48 -34.18 37.07
CA ALA A 275 -12.07 -35.50 37.55
C ALA A 275 -12.41 -35.72 39.03
N ARG A 276 -12.20 -34.69 39.88
CA ARG A 276 -12.59 -34.71 41.29
C ARG A 276 -14.10 -34.86 41.47
N SER A 277 -14.91 -34.05 40.79
CA SER A 277 -16.37 -34.11 40.89
C SER A 277 -16.95 -35.43 40.37
N ILE A 278 -16.37 -36.03 39.33
CA ILE A 278 -16.74 -37.38 38.87
C ILE A 278 -16.45 -38.41 39.96
N SER A 279 -15.26 -38.36 40.58
CA SER A 279 -14.92 -39.28 41.68
C SER A 279 -15.81 -39.13 42.92
N ALA A 280 -16.30 -37.91 43.17
CA ALA A 280 -17.22 -37.59 44.26
C ALA A 280 -18.71 -37.86 43.91
N HIS A 281 -19.01 -38.35 42.70
CA HIS A 281 -20.38 -38.58 42.21
C HIS A 281 -21.24 -37.30 42.12
N GLU A 282 -20.62 -36.12 42.01
CA GLU A 282 -21.27 -34.82 41.88
C GLU A 282 -21.55 -34.48 40.41
N THR A 283 -22.52 -35.16 39.81
CA THR A 283 -22.79 -35.09 38.37
C THR A 283 -23.09 -33.67 37.85
N GLY A 284 -23.86 -32.87 38.59
CA GLY A 284 -24.19 -31.49 38.19
C GLY A 284 -22.96 -30.58 38.07
N ILE A 285 -22.04 -30.67 39.04
CA ILE A 285 -20.79 -29.89 39.06
C ILE A 285 -19.86 -30.38 37.95
N ALA A 286 -19.75 -31.70 37.77
CA ALA A 286 -18.95 -32.29 36.70
C ALA A 286 -19.40 -31.81 35.30
N ILE A 287 -20.70 -31.71 35.06
CA ILE A 287 -21.25 -31.21 33.79
C ILE A 287 -20.93 -29.72 33.61
N GLY A 288 -21.21 -28.89 34.61
CA GLY A 288 -20.99 -27.44 34.52
C GLY A 288 -19.53 -27.07 34.34
N VAL A 289 -18.64 -27.62 35.17
CA VAL A 289 -17.18 -27.39 35.06
C VAL A 289 -16.63 -28.05 33.80
N GLY A 290 -17.17 -29.20 33.38
CA GLY A 290 -16.79 -29.87 32.14
C GLY A 290 -17.07 -29.05 30.90
N ALA A 291 -18.25 -28.42 30.83
CA ALA A 291 -18.60 -27.50 29.74
C ALA A 291 -17.65 -26.30 29.70
N ALA A 292 -17.32 -25.71 30.84
CA ALA A 292 -16.36 -24.61 30.93
C ALA A 292 -14.95 -25.05 30.52
N ALA A 293 -14.47 -26.20 31.00
CA ALA A 293 -13.17 -26.75 30.65
C ALA A 293 -13.04 -27.00 29.14
N MET A 294 -14.10 -27.55 28.53
CA MET A 294 -14.18 -27.79 27.09
C MET A 294 -14.16 -26.48 26.31
N LEU A 295 -14.97 -25.50 26.70
CA LEU A 295 -15.01 -24.19 26.04
C LEU A 295 -13.64 -23.50 26.08
N VAL A 296 -13.02 -23.40 27.25
CA VAL A 296 -11.70 -22.77 27.42
C VAL A 296 -10.63 -23.50 26.60
N SER A 297 -10.66 -24.83 26.59
CA SER A 297 -9.72 -25.64 25.80
C SER A 297 -9.91 -25.45 24.29
N LEU A 298 -11.15 -25.40 23.80
CA LEU A 298 -11.46 -25.14 22.40
C LEU A 298 -11.05 -23.72 21.98
N THR A 299 -11.30 -22.73 22.83
CA THR A 299 -10.84 -21.35 22.61
C THR A 299 -9.32 -21.29 22.55
N ALA A 300 -8.61 -21.95 23.49
CA ALA A 300 -7.15 -22.06 23.47
C ALA A 300 -6.64 -22.67 22.14
N TYR A 301 -7.24 -23.79 21.72
CA TYR A 301 -6.91 -24.45 20.46
C TYR A 301 -7.14 -23.53 19.24
N ALA A 302 -8.24 -22.78 19.22
CA ALA A 302 -8.53 -21.83 18.16
C ALA A 302 -7.46 -20.72 18.08
N PHE A 303 -7.08 -20.10 19.20
CA PHE A 303 -6.03 -19.07 19.24
C PHE A 303 -4.67 -19.60 18.78
N LEU A 304 -4.27 -20.79 19.23
CA LEU A 304 -3.03 -21.45 18.77
C LEU A 304 -3.10 -21.80 17.28
N GLY A 305 -4.27 -22.21 16.79
CA GLY A 305 -4.53 -22.43 15.37
C GLY A 305 -4.32 -21.16 14.55
N VAL A 306 -4.97 -20.05 14.94
CA VAL A 306 -4.79 -18.74 14.30
C VAL A 306 -3.32 -18.32 14.33
N ALA A 307 -2.65 -18.46 15.48
CA ALA A 307 -1.23 -18.13 15.60
C ALA A 307 -0.35 -18.94 14.62
N ARG A 308 -0.60 -20.26 14.50
CA ARG A 308 0.11 -21.13 13.57
C ARG A 308 -0.11 -20.72 12.11
N PHE A 309 -1.31 -20.28 11.74
CA PHE A 309 -1.58 -19.79 10.39
C PHE A 309 -0.94 -18.43 10.15
N SER A 310 -1.12 -17.48 11.08
CA SER A 310 -0.52 -16.15 11.03
C SER A 310 1.01 -16.17 10.94
N ALA A 311 1.68 -17.07 11.67
CA ALA A 311 3.13 -17.20 11.65
C ALA A 311 3.72 -17.61 10.28
N LYS A 312 2.91 -18.18 9.38
CA LYS A 312 3.32 -18.51 8.02
C LYS A 312 3.37 -17.31 7.08
N TYR A 313 2.81 -16.16 7.50
CA TYR A 313 2.89 -14.93 6.73
C TYR A 313 4.26 -14.29 6.95
N VAL A 314 4.86 -13.84 5.84
CA VAL A 314 6.17 -13.18 5.78
C VAL A 314 6.07 -11.81 5.10
N ALA A 315 4.85 -11.32 4.87
CA ALA A 315 4.59 -9.99 4.35
C ALA A 315 5.28 -8.93 5.24
N ARG A 316 5.87 -7.93 4.59
CA ARG A 316 6.58 -6.81 5.21
C ARG A 316 5.82 -5.48 5.12
N SER A 317 4.58 -5.58 4.66
CA SER A 317 3.64 -4.49 4.41
C SER A 317 2.28 -5.08 4.10
N SER A 318 1.21 -4.39 4.47
CA SER A 318 -0.16 -4.74 4.14
C SER A 318 -0.72 -3.82 3.04
N PRO A 319 -1.33 -4.36 1.98
CA PRO A 319 -2.11 -3.53 1.07
C PRO A 319 -3.39 -3.06 1.77
N LEU A 320 -3.60 -1.75 1.83
CA LEU A 320 -4.81 -1.12 2.35
C LEU A 320 -5.88 -0.98 1.28
N LEU A 321 -5.42 -0.69 0.06
CA LEU A 321 -6.24 -0.42 -1.10
C LEU A 321 -5.52 -0.95 -2.33
N TRP A 322 -6.26 -1.52 -3.27
CA TRP A 322 -5.78 -1.58 -4.65
C TRP A 322 -6.85 -1.13 -5.63
N LEU A 323 -6.40 -0.46 -6.68
CA LEU A 323 -7.20 0.06 -7.76
C LEU A 323 -6.91 -0.76 -9.01
N ALA A 324 -7.94 -1.45 -9.47
CA ALA A 324 -7.97 -2.13 -10.75
C ALA A 324 -8.71 -1.25 -11.78
N ARG A 325 -8.88 -1.77 -12.99
CA ARG A 325 -9.44 -0.96 -14.09
C ARG A 325 -10.93 -0.67 -13.98
N ASP A 326 -11.66 -1.49 -13.22
CA ASP A 326 -13.12 -1.43 -13.10
C ASP A 326 -13.58 -1.17 -11.66
N ARG A 327 -12.70 -1.36 -10.67
CA ARG A 327 -13.04 -1.31 -9.25
C ARG A 327 -11.88 -0.81 -8.40
N VAL A 328 -12.23 -0.34 -7.21
CA VAL A 328 -11.35 -0.19 -6.07
C VAL A 328 -11.69 -1.30 -5.06
N VAL A 329 -10.69 -1.85 -4.38
CA VAL A 329 -10.90 -2.86 -3.35
C VAL A 329 -10.18 -2.41 -2.09
N ALA A 330 -10.94 -2.17 -1.03
CA ALA A 330 -10.39 -1.90 0.30
C ALA A 330 -10.09 -3.23 1.04
N ALA A 331 -8.99 -3.24 1.80
CA ALA A 331 -8.49 -4.40 2.56
C ALA A 331 -8.44 -5.71 1.74
N PRO A 332 -7.68 -5.75 0.63
CA PRO A 332 -7.63 -6.92 -0.22
C PRO A 332 -6.98 -8.12 0.45
N TRP A 333 -7.37 -9.31 0.01
CA TRP A 333 -6.74 -10.55 0.45
C TRP A 333 -5.32 -10.65 -0.12
N VAL A 334 -4.43 -11.30 0.64
CA VAL A 334 -3.03 -11.44 0.28
C VAL A 334 -2.52 -12.86 0.43
N SER A 335 -1.54 -13.21 -0.40
CA SER A 335 -0.74 -14.41 -0.23
C SER A 335 0.13 -14.31 1.04
N ARG A 336 0.78 -15.42 1.41
CA ARG A 336 1.71 -15.47 2.54
C ARG A 336 2.86 -14.48 2.44
N VAL A 337 3.25 -14.09 1.23
CA VAL A 337 4.34 -13.12 0.99
C VAL A 337 3.84 -11.68 0.85
N GLY A 338 2.53 -11.44 1.04
CA GLY A 338 1.94 -10.11 0.94
C GLY A 338 1.60 -9.67 -0.48
N ALA A 339 1.70 -10.57 -1.47
CA ALA A 339 1.25 -10.31 -2.83
C ALA A 339 -0.29 -10.30 -2.86
N ILE A 340 -0.87 -9.37 -3.60
CA ILE A 340 -2.33 -9.23 -3.72
C ILE A 340 -2.91 -10.48 -4.36
N ASP A 341 -4.00 -11.01 -3.80
CA ASP A 341 -4.77 -12.08 -4.43
C ASP A 341 -5.61 -11.51 -5.58
N LEU A 342 -5.31 -11.96 -6.80
CA LEU A 342 -5.97 -11.54 -8.04
C LEU A 342 -7.00 -12.57 -8.52
N LYS A 343 -7.14 -13.71 -7.83
CA LYS A 343 -8.15 -14.71 -8.14
C LYS A 343 -9.55 -14.13 -7.98
N PRO A 344 -10.58 -14.73 -8.60
CA PRO A 344 -11.97 -14.29 -8.40
C PRO A 344 -12.33 -14.18 -6.91
N GLU A 345 -11.80 -15.08 -6.07
CA GLU A 345 -12.00 -15.07 -4.63
C GLU A 345 -11.15 -13.99 -3.93
N GLY A 346 -9.96 -13.68 -4.43
CA GLY A 346 -9.16 -12.54 -3.97
C GLY A 346 -9.87 -11.18 -4.12
N ARG A 347 -10.95 -11.14 -4.92
CA ARG A 347 -11.85 -9.98 -5.06
C ARG A 347 -12.82 -9.81 -3.89
N PHE A 348 -12.83 -10.69 -2.88
CA PHE A 348 -13.70 -10.62 -1.70
C PHE A 348 -13.29 -9.60 -0.63
N GLY A 349 -12.39 -8.65 -0.94
CA GLY A 349 -12.39 -7.38 -0.20
C GLY A 349 -13.68 -6.59 -0.47
N ALA A 350 -13.83 -5.40 0.12
CA ALA A 350 -14.92 -4.50 -0.25
C ALA A 350 -14.65 -3.94 -1.65
N GLY A 351 -14.98 -4.73 -2.68
CA GLY A 351 -14.77 -4.41 -4.08
C GLY A 351 -15.86 -3.50 -4.61
N ILE A 352 -15.55 -2.22 -4.73
CA ILE A 352 -16.46 -1.17 -5.16
C ILE A 352 -16.16 -0.83 -6.62
N PRO A 353 -17.12 -0.99 -7.55
CA PRO A 353 -17.00 -0.46 -8.90
C PRO A 353 -16.58 1.02 -8.89
N LEU A 354 -15.62 1.41 -9.74
CA LEU A 354 -15.11 2.80 -9.76
C LEU A 354 -16.19 3.83 -10.11
N GLY A 355 -17.29 3.41 -10.72
CA GLY A 355 -18.45 4.24 -11.01
C GLY A 355 -19.37 4.49 -9.82
N GLU A 356 -19.19 3.77 -8.72
CA GLU A 356 -19.93 3.93 -7.45
C GLU A 356 -19.11 4.74 -6.44
N LEU A 357 -17.87 5.15 -6.78
CA LEU A 357 -17.04 6.01 -5.95
C LEU A 357 -17.41 7.49 -6.18
N ASN A 358 -18.01 8.11 -5.18
CA ASN A 358 -18.50 9.49 -5.22
C ASN A 358 -17.42 10.49 -4.78
N GLY A 359 -16.56 10.08 -3.84
CA GLY A 359 -15.48 10.94 -3.35
C GLY A 359 -14.51 10.23 -2.42
N VAL A 360 -13.45 10.94 -2.03
CA VAL A 360 -12.50 10.51 -1.00
C VAL A 360 -12.40 11.63 0.03
N HIS A 361 -12.72 11.32 1.27
CA HIS A 361 -12.87 12.32 2.33
C HIS A 361 -11.99 11.99 3.53
N VAL A 362 -11.75 13.00 4.36
CA VAL A 362 -11.03 12.86 5.63
C VAL A 362 -12.01 13.11 6.77
N ARG A 363 -12.03 12.19 7.74
CA ARG A 363 -12.91 12.26 8.90
C ARG A 363 -12.11 12.05 10.19
N SER A 364 -12.35 12.88 11.19
CA SER A 364 -11.78 12.66 12.52
C SER A 364 -12.46 11.49 13.23
N THR A 365 -11.69 10.57 13.80
CA THR A 365 -12.16 9.45 14.63
C THR A 365 -11.87 9.68 16.11
N GLY A 366 -11.57 10.92 16.50
CA GLY A 366 -11.19 11.32 17.86
C GLY A 366 -9.72 11.06 18.19
N SER A 367 -9.19 9.88 17.85
CA SER A 367 -7.79 9.51 18.09
C SER A 367 -6.91 9.51 16.84
N ALA A 368 -7.52 9.53 15.66
CA ALA A 368 -6.85 9.53 14.37
C ALA A 368 -7.70 10.23 13.30
N TRP A 369 -7.17 10.29 12.08
CA TRP A 369 -7.85 10.83 10.91
C TRP A 369 -8.03 9.72 9.88
N ALA A 370 -9.27 9.30 9.67
CA ALA A 370 -9.61 8.28 8.69
C ALA A 370 -9.70 8.89 7.29
N VAL A 371 -9.17 8.16 6.30
CA VAL A 371 -9.45 8.42 4.88
C VAL A 371 -10.56 7.47 4.44
N GLU A 372 -11.66 8.05 4.01
CA GLU A 372 -12.93 7.37 3.75
C GLU A 372 -13.28 7.48 2.26
N LEU A 373 -13.68 6.35 1.66
CA LEU A 373 -14.30 6.34 0.33
C LEU A 373 -15.80 6.58 0.51
N ASP A 374 -16.31 7.64 -0.10
CA ASP A 374 -17.75 7.82 -0.23
C ASP A 374 -18.24 7.00 -1.43
N THR A 375 -19.18 6.09 -1.19
CA THR A 375 -19.68 5.16 -2.19
C THR A 375 -21.21 5.07 -2.17
N ASP A 376 -21.81 4.57 -3.24
CA ASP A 376 -23.26 4.28 -3.29
C ASP A 376 -23.72 3.31 -2.19
N HIS A 377 -22.79 2.58 -1.56
CA HIS A 377 -23.03 1.65 -0.46
C HIS A 377 -22.79 2.26 0.94
N GLY A 378 -22.49 3.55 0.99
CA GLY A 378 -22.10 4.26 2.19
C GLY A 378 -20.57 4.39 2.34
N PRO A 379 -20.13 5.07 3.40
CA PRO A 379 -18.73 5.34 3.66
C PRO A 379 -17.92 4.09 4.01
N ILE A 380 -16.71 3.99 3.47
CA ILE A 380 -15.76 2.90 3.76
C ILE A 380 -14.42 3.49 4.17
N ASP A 381 -14.02 3.28 5.42
CA ASP A 381 -12.69 3.66 5.92
C ASP A 381 -11.62 2.78 5.26
N VAL A 382 -10.64 3.40 4.59
CA VAL A 382 -9.52 2.71 3.94
C VAL A 382 -8.31 2.62 4.86
N LEU A 383 -8.02 3.70 5.57
CA LEU A 383 -6.89 3.82 6.47
C LEU A 383 -7.12 4.90 7.52
N ALA A 384 -6.30 4.86 8.57
CA ALA A 384 -6.21 5.92 9.56
C ALA A 384 -4.77 6.47 9.61
N ALA A 385 -4.64 7.79 9.57
CA ALA A 385 -3.39 8.50 9.76
C ALA A 385 -3.36 9.20 11.13
N SER A 386 -2.16 9.42 11.67
CA SER A 386 -1.96 10.11 12.95
C SER A 386 -2.17 11.62 12.89
N SER A 387 -2.21 12.21 11.69
CA SER A 387 -2.43 13.64 11.49
C SER A 387 -3.39 13.90 10.34
N GLU A 388 -4.13 15.01 10.44
CA GLU A 388 -5.07 15.43 9.41
C GLU A 388 -4.36 15.72 8.08
N GLU A 389 -3.20 16.35 8.15
CA GLU A 389 -2.39 16.71 7.00
C GLU A 389 -1.99 15.46 6.18
N VAL A 390 -1.54 14.39 6.85
CA VAL A 390 -1.22 13.12 6.18
C VAL A 390 -2.47 12.48 5.60
N ALA A 391 -3.59 12.47 6.34
CA ALA A 391 -4.86 11.95 5.83
C ALA A 391 -5.33 12.71 4.58
N ARG A 392 -5.27 14.06 4.58
CA ARG A 392 -5.63 14.90 3.43
C ARG A 392 -4.72 14.65 2.24
N HIS A 393 -3.41 14.54 2.47
CA HIS A 393 -2.46 14.19 1.43
C HIS A 393 -2.81 12.83 0.79
N LEU A 394 -3.03 11.80 1.61
CA LEU A 394 -3.41 10.46 1.15
C LEU A 394 -4.77 10.45 0.43
N ALA A 395 -5.77 11.18 0.92
CA ALA A 395 -7.07 11.30 0.27
C ALA A 395 -6.94 11.84 -1.16
N VAL A 396 -6.11 12.88 -1.36
CA VAL A 396 -5.84 13.43 -2.69
C VAL A 396 -5.12 12.42 -3.58
N LEU A 397 -4.13 11.68 -3.05
CA LEU A 397 -3.42 10.65 -3.82
C LEU A 397 -4.38 9.54 -4.27
N ILE A 398 -5.24 9.06 -3.36
CA ILE A 398 -6.24 8.03 -3.68
C ILE A 398 -7.24 8.55 -4.70
N ALA A 399 -7.73 9.79 -4.57
CA ALA A 399 -8.65 10.39 -5.53
C ALA A 399 -8.02 10.51 -6.94
N ARG A 400 -6.78 10.98 -7.03
CA ARG A 400 -6.03 11.05 -8.30
C ARG A 400 -5.82 9.66 -8.90
N ALA A 401 -5.46 8.68 -8.08
CA ALA A 401 -5.27 7.31 -8.53
C ALA A 401 -6.57 6.66 -9.00
N ALA A 402 -7.69 6.92 -8.34
CA ALA A 402 -9.00 6.47 -8.79
C ALA A 402 -9.39 7.12 -10.13
N ALA A 403 -9.16 8.42 -10.30
CA ALA A 403 -9.39 9.11 -11.56
C ALA A 403 -8.51 8.55 -12.70
N SER A 404 -7.25 8.21 -12.40
CA SER A 404 -6.29 7.69 -13.39
C SER A 404 -6.63 6.29 -13.91
N VAL A 405 -7.46 5.53 -13.19
CA VAL A 405 -7.96 4.20 -13.63
C VAL A 405 -9.42 4.21 -14.09
N ARG A 406 -10.22 5.22 -13.72
CA ARG A 406 -11.66 5.32 -14.05
C ARG A 406 -11.91 5.41 -15.55
N HIS A 407 -12.84 4.60 -16.06
CA HIS A 407 -13.24 4.65 -17.47
C HIS A 407 -13.83 6.04 -17.84
N PRO A 408 -13.38 6.68 -18.93
CA PRO A 408 -13.73 8.06 -19.29
C PRO A 408 -15.22 8.28 -19.64
N GLY A 409 -15.92 7.22 -20.06
CA GLY A 409 -17.37 7.30 -20.35
C GLY A 409 -18.27 7.25 -19.11
N GLY A 410 -17.70 7.25 -17.89
CA GLY A 410 -18.42 6.96 -16.65
C GLY A 410 -19.01 5.53 -16.63
N PRO A 411 -19.72 5.13 -15.57
CA PRO A 411 -20.51 3.92 -15.61
C PRO A 411 -21.63 4.12 -16.65
N SER A 412 -21.63 3.28 -17.70
CA SER A 412 -22.72 3.30 -18.68
C SER A 412 -24.06 3.08 -17.98
N ALA A 413 -25.15 3.64 -18.51
CA ALA A 413 -26.49 3.40 -17.97
C ALA A 413 -26.79 1.90 -17.82
N ARG A 414 -26.24 1.06 -18.71
CA ARG A 414 -26.31 -0.41 -18.62
C ARG A 414 -25.51 -1.00 -17.46
N GLN A 415 -24.34 -0.46 -17.12
CA GLN A 415 -23.59 -0.87 -15.93
C GLN A 415 -24.32 -0.50 -14.64
N ARG A 416 -24.93 0.70 -14.58
CA ARG A 416 -25.79 1.10 -13.45
C ARG A 416 -27.01 0.20 -13.32
N ILE A 417 -27.66 -0.16 -14.43
CA ILE A 417 -28.81 -1.07 -14.44
C ILE A 417 -28.40 -2.49 -14.05
N ARG A 418 -27.24 -3.00 -14.52
CA ARG A 418 -26.74 -4.34 -14.17
C ARG A 418 -26.29 -4.44 -12.71
N ALA A 419 -25.64 -3.41 -12.17
CA ALA A 419 -25.29 -3.35 -10.75
C ALA A 419 -26.57 -3.39 -9.88
N ARG A 420 -27.56 -2.55 -10.21
CA ARG A 420 -28.88 -2.56 -9.55
C ARG A 420 -29.63 -3.88 -9.69
N ALA A 421 -29.54 -4.55 -10.84
CA ALA A 421 -30.19 -5.84 -11.08
C ALA A 421 -29.51 -6.98 -10.29
N ARG A 422 -28.18 -6.95 -10.14
CA ARG A 422 -27.45 -7.91 -9.30
C ARG A 422 -27.76 -7.73 -7.82
N GLN A 423 -27.79 -6.49 -7.33
CA GLN A 423 -28.19 -6.19 -5.95
C GLN A 423 -29.63 -6.63 -5.63
N LYS A 424 -30.57 -6.46 -6.58
CA LYS A 424 -31.94 -6.98 -6.42
C LYS A 424 -32.02 -8.50 -6.42
N ALA A 425 -31.11 -9.20 -7.09
CA ALA A 425 -31.06 -10.65 -7.13
C ALA A 425 -30.34 -11.26 -5.91
N GLU A 426 -29.42 -10.51 -5.29
CA GLU A 426 -28.64 -10.93 -4.11
C GLU A 426 -29.27 -10.50 -2.78
N ALA A 427 -30.30 -9.65 -2.79
CA ALA A 427 -31.12 -9.40 -1.61
C ALA A 427 -31.82 -10.71 -1.19
N PRO A 428 -31.61 -11.23 0.03
CA PRO A 428 -32.31 -12.42 0.48
C PRO A 428 -33.81 -12.11 0.47
N GLY A 429 -34.57 -12.91 -0.27
CA GLY A 429 -36.02 -12.77 -0.38
C GLY A 429 -36.64 -12.59 0.99
N GLY A 430 -37.15 -11.39 1.26
CA GLY A 430 -38.07 -11.15 2.34
C GLY A 430 -39.26 -12.05 2.10
N GLY A 431 -39.30 -13.17 2.81
CA GLY A 431 -40.39 -14.12 2.72
C GLY A 431 -41.70 -13.40 3.00
N ASP A 432 -42.63 -13.50 2.06
CA ASP A 432 -44.05 -13.26 2.27
C ASP A 432 -44.53 -14.19 3.40
N GLY A 433 -44.39 -13.71 4.64
CA GLY A 433 -45.07 -14.27 5.79
C GLY A 433 -46.54 -13.83 5.75
N PRO A 434 -47.52 -14.73 5.89
CA PRO A 434 -48.93 -14.37 5.82
C PRO A 434 -49.28 -13.37 6.95
N PRO A 435 -50.26 -12.49 6.71
CA PRO A 435 -50.60 -11.42 7.64
C PRO A 435 -51.03 -11.99 9.00
N ARG A 436 -50.33 -11.57 10.06
CA ARG A 436 -50.73 -11.88 11.45
C ARG A 436 -52.05 -11.18 11.73
N GLY A 437 -53.05 -11.99 12.11
CA GLY A 437 -54.38 -11.54 12.49
C GLY A 437 -54.36 -10.54 13.64
N VAL A 438 -55.27 -9.57 13.53
CA VAL A 438 -55.60 -8.56 14.53
C VAL A 438 -56.30 -9.24 15.73
N PRO A 439 -55.96 -8.93 16.99
CA PRO A 439 -56.73 -9.40 18.12
C PRO A 439 -58.00 -8.54 18.26
N VAL A 440 -59.16 -9.19 18.23
CA VAL A 440 -60.43 -8.62 18.67
C VAL A 440 -60.45 -8.66 20.20
N ARG A 441 -60.90 -7.55 20.82
CA ARG A 441 -61.13 -7.41 22.26
C ARG A 441 -62.39 -8.13 22.72
#